data_AF-A0A4Q9DMW0-F1
#
_entry.id   AF-A0A4Q9DMW0-F1
#
_cell.length_a   1.000
_cell.length_b   1.000
_cell.length_c   1.000
_cell.angle_alpha   90.00
_cell.angle_beta   90.00
_cell.angle_gamma   90.00
#
_symmetry.space_group_name_H-M   'P 1'
#
loop_
_entity.id
_entity.type
_entity.pdbx_description
1 polymer ?
#
loop_
_entity_poly.entity_id
_entity_poly.type
_entity_poly.pdbx_seq_one_letter_code
_entity_poly.pdbx_strand_id
1 'polypeptide(L)' 'MRYELVHLLNHVEDEQMIAAMIHNLSLDDIETLIIHLDYASFEARERWLGLFTLETTAPKSKKEPDS' A
#
# COMPACT_ATOMS: atom_id res chain seq x y z
N MET A 1 15.31 -7.39 -8.82
CA MET A 1 14.63 -6.63 -7.75
C MET A 1 13.81 -5.44 -8.27
N ARG A 2 14.41 -4.34 -8.80
CA ARG A 2 13.66 -3.12 -9.20
C ARG A 2 12.53 -3.36 -10.20
N TYR A 3 12.78 -4.17 -11.25
CA TYR A 3 11.80 -4.47 -12.29
C TYR A 3 10.68 -5.40 -11.82
N GLU A 4 10.98 -6.31 -10.89
CA GLU A 4 9.99 -7.27 -10.35
C GLU A 4 8.97 -6.57 -9.46
N LEU A 5 9.42 -5.60 -8.66
CA LEU A 5 8.54 -4.78 -7.83
C LEU A 5 7.62 -3.93 -8.70
N VAL A 6 8.15 -3.19 -9.68
CA VAL A 6 7.32 -2.38 -10.60
C VAL A 6 6.34 -3.26 -11.39
N HIS A 7 6.75 -4.45 -11.79
CA HIS A 7 5.84 -5.40 -12.47
C HIS A 7 4.72 -5.85 -11.53
N LEU A 8 5.04 -6.23 -10.29
CA LEU A 8 4.05 -6.59 -9.27
C LEU A 8 3.05 -5.46 -9.02
N LEU A 9 3.54 -4.22 -8.85
CA LEU A 9 2.69 -3.05 -8.59
C LEU A 9 1.70 -2.77 -9.72
N ASN A 10 2.07 -3.09 -10.96
CA ASN A 10 1.22 -2.91 -12.14
C ASN A 10 0.17 -4.03 -12.34
N HIS A 11 0.41 -5.23 -11.80
CA HIS A 11 -0.38 -6.42 -12.14
C HIS A 11 -1.14 -7.01 -10.96
N VAL A 12 -0.88 -6.57 -9.73
CA VAL A 12 -1.63 -7.06 -8.58
C VAL A 12 -3.02 -6.42 -8.55
N GLU A 13 -4.05 -7.26 -8.73
CA GLU A 13 -5.45 -6.83 -8.76
C GLU A 13 -6.16 -7.01 -7.41
N ASP A 14 -5.56 -7.76 -6.48
CA ASP A 14 -6.13 -8.08 -5.16
C ASP A 14 -5.80 -6.99 -4.13
N GLU A 15 -6.81 -6.21 -3.75
CA GLU A 15 -6.68 -5.10 -2.79
C GLU A 15 -6.35 -5.56 -1.37
N GLN A 16 -6.76 -6.76 -0.98
CA GLN A 16 -6.43 -7.27 0.35
C GLN A 16 -4.97 -7.68 0.43
N MET A 17 -4.43 -8.26 -0.65
CA MET A 17 -2.99 -8.53 -0.75
C MET A 17 -2.19 -7.22 -0.68
N ILE A 18 -2.66 -6.20 -1.39
CA ILE A 18 -2.04 -4.86 -1.40
C ILE A 18 -2.03 -4.24 0.02
N ALA A 19 -3.18 -4.21 0.70
CA ALA A 19 -3.29 -3.65 2.05
C ALA A 19 -2.42 -4.44 3.06
N ALA A 20 -2.42 -5.77 2.99
CA ALA A 20 -1.59 -6.60 3.84
C ALA A 20 -0.08 -6.38 3.60
N MET A 21 0.32 -6.07 2.36
CA MET A 21 1.70 -5.67 2.07
C MET A 21 2.01 -4.34 2.73
N ILE A 22 1.21 -3.29 2.50
CA ILE A 22 1.41 -1.94 3.08
C ILE A 22 1.52 -2.00 4.61
N HIS A 23 0.64 -2.75 5.27
CA HIS A 23 0.62 -2.88 6.73
C HIS A 23 1.91 -3.49 7.31
N ASN A 24 2.64 -4.29 6.52
CA ASN A 24 3.87 -4.95 6.95
C ASN A 24 5.15 -4.18 6.55
N LEU A 25 5.04 -3.08 5.81
CA LEU A 25 6.18 -2.28 5.39
C LEU A 25 6.66 -1.35 6.50
N SER A 26 7.98 -1.19 6.60
CA SER A 26 8.56 -0.12 7.41
C SER A 26 8.41 1.24 6.72
N LEU A 27 8.66 2.33 7.44
CA LEU A 27 8.62 3.68 6.86
C LEU A 27 9.60 3.83 5.68
N ASP A 28 10.81 3.27 5.81
CA ASP A 28 11.83 3.30 4.75
C ASP A 28 11.39 2.49 3.51
N ASP A 29 10.69 1.37 3.73
CA ASP A 29 10.13 0.56 2.64
C ASP A 29 8.99 1.30 1.92
N ILE A 30 8.19 2.07 2.65
CA ILE A 30 7.12 2.91 2.08
C ILE A 30 7.71 4.03 1.22
N GLU A 31 8.74 4.74 1.69
CA GLU A 31 9.42 5.74 0.86
C GLU A 31 9.98 5.12 -0.42
N THR A 32 10.61 3.95 -0.29
CA THR A 32 11.12 3.20 -1.43
C THR A 32 9.99 2.80 -2.38
N LEU A 33 8.86 2.33 -1.85
CA LEU A 33 7.68 1.96 -2.64
C LEU A 33 7.12 3.14 -3.42
N ILE A 34 7.00 4.32 -2.80
CA ILE A 34 6.53 5.55 -3.45
C ILE A 34 7.41 5.91 -4.65
N ILE A 35 8.73 5.82 -4.51
CA ILE A 35 9.67 6.06 -5.61
C ILE A 35 9.47 5.06 -6.75
N HIS A 36 9.12 3.80 -6.46
CA HIS A 36 8.86 2.79 -7.49
C HIS A 36 7.49 2.96 -8.16
N LEU A 37 6.49 3.48 -7.44
CA LEU A 37 5.17 3.81 -8.00
C LEU A 37 5.23 4.93 -9.06
N ASP A 38 6.21 5.83 -8.99
CA ASP A 38 6.44 6.82 -10.05
C ASP A 38 6.87 6.19 -11.39
N TYR A 39 7.32 4.93 -11.37
CA TYR A 39 7.61 4.14 -12.57
C TYR A 39 6.49 3.15 -12.93
N ALA A 40 5.44 3.04 -12.11
CA ALA A 40 4.27 2.25 -12.41
C ALA A 40 3.31 2.99 -13.36
N SER A 41 2.28 2.29 -13.84
CA SER A 41 1.20 2.92 -14.59
C SER A 41 0.47 3.93 -13.70
N PHE A 42 -0.13 4.94 -14.33
CA PHE A 42 -0.89 5.96 -13.63
C PHE A 42 -2.01 5.35 -12.77
N GLU A 43 -2.72 4.36 -13.32
CA GLU A 43 -3.80 3.65 -12.64
C GLU A 43 -3.32 2.88 -11.40
N ALA A 44 -2.18 2.17 -11.51
CA ALA A 44 -1.58 1.50 -10.37
C ALA A 44 -1.18 2.53 -9.29
N ARG A 45 -0.53 3.62 -9.69
CA ARG A 45 -0.12 4.69 -8.77
C ARG A 45 -1.30 5.26 -7.99
N GLU A 46 -2.40 5.60 -8.65
CA GLU A 46 -3.60 6.13 -7.99
C GLU A 46 -4.24 5.11 -7.04
N ARG A 47 -4.32 3.84 -7.45
CA ARG A 47 -4.87 2.76 -6.61
C ARG A 47 -4.07 2.58 -5.32
N TRP A 48 -2.74 2.50 -5.42
CA TRP A 48 -1.85 2.32 -4.27
C TRP A 48 -1.85 3.54 -3.33
N LEU A 49 -1.86 4.77 -3.86
CA LEU A 49 -1.94 5.99 -3.05
C LEU A 49 -3.31 6.15 -2.36
N GLY A 50 -4.39 5.73 -3.03
CA GLY A 50 -5.74 5.73 -2.46
C GLY A 50 -5.85 4.82 -1.24
N LEU A 51 -5.29 3.60 -1.33
CA LEU A 51 -5.26 2.65 -0.20
C LEU A 51 -4.44 3.16 0.97
N PHE A 52 -3.28 3.77 0.71
CA PHE A 52 -2.45 4.39 1.76
C PHE A 52 -3.18 5.51 2.51
N THR A 53 -3.93 6.34 1.78
CA THR A 53 -4.71 7.44 2.36
C THR A 53 -5.90 6.92 3.17
N LEU A 54 -6.55 5.84 2.73
CA LEU A 54 -7.66 5.22 3.45
C LEU A 54 -7.19 4.52 4.74
N GLU A 55 -6.06 3.81 4.74
CA GLU A 55 -5.54 3.15 5.95
C GLU A 55 -5.04 4.14 7.01
N THR A 56 -4.48 5.28 6.59
CA THR A 56 -3.96 6.30 7.52
C THR A 56 -5.05 7.23 8.08
N THR A 57 -6.20 7.33 7.39
CA THR A 57 -7.36 8.13 7.84
C THR A 57 -8.44 7.30 8.53
N ALA A 58 -8.41 5.97 8.41
CA ALA A 58 -9.30 5.09 9.14
C ALA A 58 -9.08 5.27 10.66
N PRO A 59 -10.10 5.70 11.44
CA PRO A 59 -9.99 5.71 12.88
C PRO A 59 -9.80 4.26 13.32
N LYS A 60 -8.70 3.96 14.02
CA LYS A 60 -8.55 2.71 14.76
C LYS A 60 -9.73 2.62 15.73
N SER A 61 -10.78 1.88 15.35
CA SER A 61 -11.87 1.53 16.26
C SER A 61 -11.22 0.89 17.48
N LYS A 62 -11.20 1.64 18.58
CA LYS A 62 -10.82 1.14 19.89
C LYS A 62 -11.71 -0.07 20.17
N LYS A 63 -11.13 -1.27 20.18
CA LYS A 63 -11.69 -2.35 20.98
C LYS A 63 -11.56 -1.93 22.43
N GLU A 64 -12.61 -1.36 23.00
CA GLU A 64 -12.83 -1.44 24.44
C GLU A 64 -13.27 -2.88 24.74
N PRO A 65 -12.53 -3.64 25.57
CA PRO A 65 -13.07 -4.84 26.18
C PRO A 65 -13.92 -4.39 27.38
N ASP A 66 -15.23 -4.32 27.20
CA ASP A 66 -16.17 -4.16 28.31
C ASP A 66 -16.05 -5.41 29.21
N SER A 67 -15.62 -5.20 30.45
CA SER A 67 -15.50 -6.20 31.53
C SER A 67 -16.69 -6.12 32.46
#